data_AF-A0A8C9NA44-F1
#
_entry.id   AF-A0A8C9NA44-F1
#
_cell.length_a   1.000
_cell.length_b   1.000
_cell.length_c   1.000
_cell.angle_alpha   90.00
_cell.angle_beta   90.00
_cell.angle_gamma   90.00
#
_symmetry.space_group_name_H-M   'P 1'
#
loop_
_entity.id
_entity.type
_entity.pdbx_description
1 polymer ?
#
loop_
_entity_poly.entity_id
_entity_poly.type
_entity_poly.pdbx_seq_one_letter_code
_entity_poly.pdbx_strand_id
1 'polypeptide(L)'
;MSDAGSEDEYEGDRDGEGQRHGFGKARLPNGDTYEGEYEHGLRSGHGTYRFKNGALYTGNYLQNKKHGKGVFFYPDGSKYAGDWVHDQRQGYGEYLYANGDTYTGEWANNKRHGQGTYVYKETGSKYVGCWVNGIQNGPAELIHLNHRFKGRFLNGKPLGRGKFIFDIGCEQHGEYIQPVQEKEEEDEDEPPLPLEPIWKVSEITKLTPWSPHDEELLVSREAAGAVAEEEEVPSAIGLFWKHLETPCFDYGDHCFRGLISSDVRGFLCFILFFL
;
A
#
# COMPACT_ATOMS: atom_id res chain seq x y z
N MET A 1 54.39 19.05 7.29
CA MET A 1 53.14 18.27 7.38
C MET A 1 51.99 19.28 7.36
N SER A 2 51.46 19.54 6.17
CA SER A 2 50.26 20.37 5.97
C SER A 2 49.25 19.45 5.32
N ASP A 3 48.38 18.87 6.14
CA ASP A 3 47.26 18.06 5.70
C ASP A 3 46.23 19.01 5.07
N ALA A 4 46.24 19.09 3.74
CA ALA A 4 45.26 19.85 2.98
C ALA A 4 43.96 19.04 2.96
N GLY A 5 43.17 19.21 4.03
CA GLY A 5 41.82 18.68 4.11
C GLY A 5 41.02 19.16 2.90
N SER A 6 40.41 18.22 2.19
CA SER A 6 39.59 18.44 1.00
C SER A 6 38.59 19.56 1.25
N GLU A 7 38.80 20.72 0.63
CA GLU A 7 37.84 21.82 0.66
C GLU A 7 36.54 21.36 0.02
N ASP A 8 35.43 21.44 0.77
CA ASP A 8 34.09 21.32 0.20
C ASP A 8 33.95 22.30 -0.97
N GLU A 9 33.84 21.81 -2.20
CA GLU A 9 33.57 22.66 -3.36
C GLU A 9 32.12 23.17 -3.24
N TYR A 10 31.95 24.46 -2.94
CA TYR A 10 30.64 25.12 -2.88
C TYR A 10 30.55 26.26 -3.89
N GLU A 11 29.51 26.23 -4.71
CA GLU A 11 29.13 27.24 -5.68
C GLU A 11 27.73 27.76 -5.31
N GLY A 12 27.63 29.02 -4.90
CA GLY A 12 26.35 29.63 -4.51
C GLY A 12 26.56 30.88 -3.66
N ASP A 13 25.45 31.51 -3.28
CA ASP A 13 25.46 32.73 -2.48
C ASP A 13 25.93 32.44 -1.04
N ARG A 14 26.41 33.49 -0.38
CA ARG A 14 26.85 33.48 1.03
C ARG A 14 26.27 34.67 1.77
N ASP A 15 26.00 34.50 3.05
CA ASP A 15 25.56 35.60 3.92
C ASP A 15 26.72 36.49 4.38
N GLY A 16 26.42 37.53 5.17
CA GLY A 16 27.42 38.47 5.67
C GLY A 16 28.48 37.86 6.60
N GLU A 17 28.24 36.66 7.12
CA GLU A 17 29.20 35.88 7.92
C GLU A 17 30.02 34.91 7.08
N GLY A 18 29.78 34.87 5.76
CA GLY A 18 30.44 33.96 4.83
C GLY A 18 29.87 32.53 4.84
N GLN A 19 28.74 32.30 5.51
CA GLN A 19 28.06 31.01 5.53
C GLN A 19 27.25 30.80 4.24
N ARG A 20 27.00 29.54 3.85
CA ARG A 20 26.19 29.21 2.66
C ARG A 20 24.76 29.75 2.85
N HIS A 21 24.24 30.45 1.85
CA HIS A 21 22.90 31.05 1.90
C HIS A 21 22.27 31.08 0.51
N GLY A 22 20.94 31.08 0.42
CA GLY A 22 20.25 31.07 -0.87
C GLY A 22 20.42 29.75 -1.62
N PHE A 23 20.33 29.77 -2.94
CA PHE A 23 20.51 28.57 -3.74
C PHE A 23 22.00 28.29 -3.99
N GLY A 24 22.41 27.03 -3.84
CA GLY A 24 23.78 26.64 -4.10
C GLY A 24 23.98 25.16 -4.31
N LYS A 25 25.16 24.82 -4.83
CA LYS A 25 25.61 23.47 -5.12
C LYS A 25 26.87 23.18 -4.33
N ALA A 26 26.88 22.05 -3.61
CA ALA A 26 28.01 21.59 -2.82
C ALA A 26 28.42 20.18 -3.23
N ARG A 27 29.74 19.95 -3.36
CA ARG A 27 30.35 18.62 -3.32
C ARG A 27 30.87 18.36 -1.92
N LEU A 28 30.39 17.30 -1.28
CA LEU A 28 30.79 16.92 0.07
C LEU A 28 32.07 16.07 0.04
N PRO A 29 32.85 16.00 1.14
CA PRO A 29 34.10 15.23 1.20
C PRO A 29 33.90 13.73 0.96
N ASN A 30 32.71 13.22 1.28
CA ASN A 30 32.34 11.83 1.05
C ASN A 30 32.02 11.52 -0.43
N GLY A 31 32.03 12.54 -1.30
CA GLY A 31 31.70 12.45 -2.72
C GLY A 31 30.22 12.61 -3.05
N ASP A 32 29.36 12.83 -2.04
CA ASP A 32 27.96 13.19 -2.25
C ASP A 32 27.86 14.61 -2.86
N THR A 33 26.71 14.90 -3.46
CA THR A 33 26.42 16.25 -3.94
C THR A 33 25.07 16.72 -3.46
N TYR A 34 24.98 18.00 -3.11
CA TYR A 34 23.73 18.66 -2.78
C TYR A 34 23.56 19.88 -3.67
N GLU A 35 22.33 20.09 -4.14
CA GLU A 35 21.93 21.26 -4.91
C GLU A 35 20.56 21.72 -4.39
N GLY A 36 20.50 22.93 -3.84
CA GLY A 36 19.28 23.42 -3.20
C GLY A 36 19.51 24.64 -2.34
N GLU A 37 18.49 24.94 -1.54
CA GLU A 37 18.46 26.11 -0.67
C GLU A 37 19.26 25.90 0.63
N TYR A 38 19.97 26.95 1.02
CA TYR A 38 20.74 27.07 2.25
C TYR A 38 20.29 28.29 3.06
N GLU A 39 20.33 28.15 4.37
CA GLU A 39 20.08 29.20 5.34
C GLU A 39 21.07 29.04 6.50
N HIS A 40 21.88 30.06 6.75
CA HIS A 40 22.92 30.07 7.79
C HIS A 40 23.81 28.83 7.77
N GLY A 41 24.31 28.47 6.58
CA GLY A 41 25.19 27.33 6.38
C GLY A 41 24.49 25.96 6.42
N LEU A 42 23.20 25.89 6.71
CA LEU A 42 22.42 24.66 6.79
C LEU A 42 21.50 24.51 5.58
N ARG A 43 21.27 23.28 5.12
CA ARG A 43 20.25 23.01 4.10
C ARG A 43 18.88 23.31 4.69
N SER A 44 18.13 24.20 4.04
CA SER A 44 16.83 24.71 4.48
C SER A 44 16.02 25.10 3.25
N GLY A 45 14.81 24.60 3.08
CA GLY A 45 14.03 24.78 1.86
C GLY A 45 14.11 23.57 0.91
N HIS A 46 13.85 23.75 -0.37
CA HIS A 46 13.87 22.66 -1.34
C HIS A 46 15.28 22.33 -1.82
N GLY A 47 15.58 21.04 -1.97
CA GLY A 47 16.86 20.62 -2.51
C GLY A 47 16.91 19.17 -2.96
N THR A 48 17.95 18.86 -3.72
CA THR A 48 18.29 17.54 -4.21
C THR A 48 19.63 17.10 -3.64
N TYR A 49 19.63 15.95 -2.97
CA TYR A 49 20.83 15.31 -2.44
C TYR A 49 21.09 14.00 -3.19
N ARG A 50 22.22 13.92 -3.87
CA ARG A 50 22.70 12.73 -4.59
C ARG A 50 23.79 12.07 -3.77
N PHE A 51 23.52 10.86 -3.33
CA PHE A 51 24.46 10.05 -2.59
C PHE A 51 25.39 9.32 -3.57
N LYS A 52 26.67 9.17 -3.20
CA LYS A 52 27.65 8.42 -3.98
C LYS A 52 27.25 6.95 -4.21
N ASN A 53 26.44 6.38 -3.31
CA ASN A 53 25.90 5.03 -3.44
C ASN A 53 24.74 4.89 -4.44
N GLY A 54 24.37 5.97 -5.15
CA GLY A 54 23.28 6.00 -6.13
C GLY A 54 21.91 6.38 -5.56
N ALA A 55 21.76 6.52 -4.24
CA ALA A 55 20.52 7.04 -3.67
C ALA A 55 20.31 8.51 -4.06
N LEU A 56 19.06 8.93 -4.08
CA LEU A 56 18.66 10.30 -4.43
C LEU A 56 17.52 10.73 -3.52
N TYR A 57 17.65 11.88 -2.88
CA TYR A 57 16.53 12.56 -2.25
C TYR A 57 16.25 13.88 -2.95
N THR A 58 14.99 14.16 -3.24
CA THR A 58 14.52 15.47 -3.70
C THR A 58 13.33 15.87 -2.84
N GLY A 59 13.42 17.01 -2.18
CA GLY A 59 12.36 17.45 -1.28
C GLY A 59 12.82 18.54 -0.35
N ASN A 60 12.01 18.77 0.68
CA ASN A 60 12.24 19.84 1.61
C ASN A 60 13.23 19.42 2.71
N TYR A 61 14.00 20.40 3.16
CA TYR A 61 14.96 20.34 4.24
C TYR A 61 14.64 21.39 5.30
N LEU A 62 14.92 21.06 6.55
CA LEU A 62 14.92 21.99 7.67
C LEU A 62 16.14 21.68 8.53
N GLN A 63 17.05 22.64 8.66
CA GLN A 63 18.27 22.53 9.47
C GLN A 63 19.04 21.23 9.16
N ASN A 64 19.43 21.04 7.89
CA ASN A 64 20.14 19.85 7.39
C ASN A 64 19.37 18.52 7.40
N LYS A 65 18.13 18.47 7.90
CA LYS A 65 17.32 17.24 7.95
C LYS A 65 16.21 17.28 6.92
N LYS A 66 15.88 16.14 6.31
CA LYS A 66 14.70 15.99 5.47
C LYS A 66 13.45 16.30 6.29
N HIS A 67 12.60 17.19 5.78
CA HIS A 67 11.42 17.67 6.49
C HIS A 67 10.35 18.13 5.48
N GLY A 68 9.08 17.89 5.73
CA GLY A 68 8.00 18.21 4.79
C GLY A 68 7.87 17.17 3.68
N LYS A 69 7.49 17.58 2.47
CA LYS A 69 7.31 16.65 1.33
C LYS A 69 8.65 16.32 0.69
N GLY A 70 8.84 15.04 0.34
CA GLY A 70 10.04 14.60 -0.36
C GLY A 70 9.92 13.21 -0.97
N VAL A 71 10.74 12.97 -1.98
CA VAL A 71 10.88 11.69 -2.68
C VAL A 71 12.30 11.17 -2.47
N PHE A 72 12.42 9.93 -2.03
CA PHE A 72 13.68 9.24 -1.85
C PHE A 72 13.71 8.00 -2.76
N PHE A 73 14.71 7.94 -3.63
CA PHE A 73 15.05 6.76 -4.42
C PHE A 73 16.20 6.03 -3.75
N TYR A 74 15.99 4.76 -3.47
CA TYR A 74 16.98 3.90 -2.83
C TYR A 74 17.83 3.15 -3.88
N PRO A 75 19.07 2.75 -3.54
CA PRO A 75 19.94 2.04 -4.47
C PRO A 75 19.41 0.67 -4.91
N ASP A 76 18.54 0.06 -4.13
CA ASP A 76 17.88 -1.22 -4.44
C ASP A 76 16.71 -1.08 -5.43
N GLY A 77 16.43 0.14 -5.91
CA GLY A 77 15.31 0.45 -6.80
C GLY A 77 14.00 0.75 -6.07
N SER A 78 13.96 0.62 -4.74
CA SER A 78 12.80 1.05 -3.97
C SER A 78 12.66 2.57 -3.96
N LYS A 79 11.44 3.06 -3.72
CA LYS A 79 11.11 4.48 -3.74
C LYS A 79 10.14 4.81 -2.63
N TYR A 80 10.38 5.90 -1.91
CA TYR A 80 9.41 6.50 -1.01
C TYR A 80 9.03 7.90 -1.49
N ALA A 81 7.75 8.22 -1.50
CA ALA A 81 7.22 9.56 -1.73
C ALA A 81 6.23 9.90 -0.64
N GLY A 82 6.51 10.92 0.18
CA GLY A 82 5.63 11.23 1.30
C GLY A 82 6.16 12.32 2.22
N ASP A 83 5.61 12.32 3.43
CA ASP A 83 5.97 13.24 4.51
C ASP A 83 7.22 12.80 5.27
N TRP A 84 8.06 13.78 5.58
CA TRP A 84 9.30 13.63 6.33
C TRP A 84 9.29 14.55 7.55
N VAL A 85 9.78 14.05 8.68
CA VAL A 85 10.02 14.84 9.88
C VAL A 85 11.37 14.42 10.45
N HIS A 86 12.33 15.35 10.43
CA HIS A 86 13.68 15.15 10.99
C HIS A 86 14.35 13.86 10.49
N ASP A 87 14.44 13.70 9.17
CA ASP A 87 14.99 12.53 8.47
C ASP A 87 14.19 11.24 8.57
N GLN A 88 13.04 11.25 9.24
CA GLN A 88 12.17 10.08 9.38
C GLN A 88 10.95 10.20 8.48
N ARG A 89 10.56 9.09 7.84
CA ARG A 89 9.24 8.98 7.21
C ARG A 89 8.17 9.10 8.29
N GLN A 90 7.26 10.02 8.10
CA GLN A 90 6.17 10.35 9.01
C GLN A 90 4.91 10.67 8.21
N GLY A 91 3.75 10.83 8.84
CA GLY A 91 2.54 11.27 8.15
C GLY A 91 2.09 10.32 7.05
N TYR A 92 1.73 10.82 5.86
CA TYR A 92 1.23 9.98 4.77
C TYR A 92 2.30 9.79 3.68
N GLY A 93 2.40 8.59 3.13
CA GLY A 93 3.33 8.32 2.03
C GLY A 93 3.10 7.02 1.30
N GLU A 94 3.65 6.96 0.09
CA GLU A 94 3.69 5.80 -0.78
C GLU A 94 5.11 5.22 -0.82
N TYR A 95 5.22 3.90 -0.71
CA TYR A 95 6.47 3.16 -0.82
C TYR A 95 6.33 2.07 -1.87
N LEU A 96 7.20 2.13 -2.88
CA LEU A 96 7.41 1.06 -3.86
C LEU A 96 8.62 0.25 -3.41
N TYR A 97 8.41 -1.04 -3.15
CA TYR A 97 9.46 -1.97 -2.75
C TYR A 97 10.22 -2.50 -3.97
N ALA A 98 11.44 -2.98 -3.75
CA ALA A 98 12.28 -3.55 -4.81
C ALA A 98 11.66 -4.80 -5.46
N ASN A 99 10.84 -5.56 -4.73
CA ASN A 99 10.06 -6.68 -5.26
C ASN A 99 8.81 -6.25 -6.05
N GLY A 100 8.56 -4.94 -6.18
CA GLY A 100 7.43 -4.36 -6.88
C GLY A 100 6.16 -4.20 -6.04
N ASP A 101 6.16 -4.68 -4.78
CA ASP A 101 5.04 -4.44 -3.87
C ASP A 101 4.87 -2.94 -3.62
N THR A 102 3.67 -2.52 -3.28
CA THR A 102 3.41 -1.12 -2.91
C THR A 102 2.73 -1.02 -1.56
N TYR A 103 3.08 0.04 -0.82
CA TYR A 103 2.36 0.46 0.37
C TYR A 103 1.95 1.91 0.23
N THR A 104 0.70 2.22 0.55
CA THR A 104 0.18 3.58 0.60
C THR A 104 -0.58 3.75 1.91
N GLY A 105 -0.15 4.66 2.77
CA GLY A 105 -0.79 4.85 4.07
C GLY A 105 0.01 5.72 5.03
N GLU A 106 -0.32 5.59 6.31
CA GLU A 106 0.32 6.33 7.38
C GLU A 106 1.67 5.74 7.79
N TRP A 107 2.59 6.61 8.18
CA TRP A 107 3.94 6.31 8.61
C TRP A 107 4.19 6.93 9.97
N ALA A 108 4.86 6.21 10.85
CA ALA A 108 5.37 6.72 12.10
C ALA A 108 6.78 6.19 12.35
N ASN A 109 7.73 7.09 12.59
CA ASN A 109 9.13 6.77 12.92
C ASN A 109 9.74 5.74 11.94
N ASN A 110 9.64 6.00 10.64
CA ASN A 110 10.09 5.12 9.55
C ASN A 110 9.33 3.81 9.37
N LYS A 111 8.28 3.53 10.16
CA LYS A 111 7.49 2.30 10.08
C LYS A 111 6.08 2.60 9.57
N ARG A 112 5.49 1.65 8.84
CA ARG A 112 4.05 1.68 8.52
C ARG A 112 3.25 1.72 9.82
N HIS A 113 2.27 2.61 9.89
CA HIS A 113 1.44 2.80 11.07
C HIS A 113 0.02 3.17 10.62
N GLY A 114 -0.97 3.20 11.51
CA GLY A 114 -2.32 3.68 11.20
C GLY A 114 -2.98 2.89 10.07
N GLN A 115 -3.79 3.54 9.25
CA GLN A 115 -4.44 2.93 8.10
C GLN A 115 -3.49 2.88 6.90
N GLY A 116 -3.51 1.77 6.18
CA GLY A 116 -2.74 1.64 4.95
C GLY A 116 -3.18 0.49 4.06
N THR A 117 -2.92 0.67 2.78
CA THR A 117 -3.07 -0.33 1.73
C THR A 117 -1.71 -0.92 1.40
N TYR A 118 -1.60 -2.25 1.37
CA TYR A 118 -0.45 -2.96 0.83
C TYR A 118 -0.88 -3.81 -0.35
N VAL A 119 -0.22 -3.67 -1.50
CA VAL A 119 -0.47 -4.45 -2.70
C VAL A 119 0.71 -5.38 -2.95
N TYR A 120 0.42 -6.68 -3.02
CA TYR A 120 1.38 -7.71 -3.35
C TYR A 120 1.48 -7.82 -4.87
N LYS A 121 2.64 -7.48 -5.45
CA LYS A 121 2.81 -7.40 -6.89
C LYS A 121 2.64 -8.74 -7.59
N GLU A 122 3.16 -9.80 -6.97
CA GLU A 122 3.18 -11.15 -7.52
C GLU A 122 1.77 -11.75 -7.62
N THR A 123 0.96 -11.61 -6.56
CA THR A 123 -0.37 -12.23 -6.47
C THR A 123 -1.50 -11.29 -6.88
N GLY A 124 -1.24 -9.98 -6.95
CA GLY A 124 -2.28 -8.95 -7.07
C GLY A 124 -3.13 -8.78 -5.81
N SER A 125 -2.84 -9.52 -4.74
CA SER A 125 -3.56 -9.41 -3.46
C SER A 125 -3.39 -8.01 -2.86
N LYS A 126 -4.40 -7.57 -2.11
CA LYS A 126 -4.38 -6.28 -1.44
C LYS A 126 -4.84 -6.42 0.01
N TYR A 127 -4.01 -5.97 0.93
CA TYR A 127 -4.38 -5.78 2.33
C TYR A 127 -4.79 -4.32 2.55
N VAL A 128 -5.96 -4.08 3.14
CA VAL A 128 -6.47 -2.75 3.51
C VAL A 128 -6.83 -2.77 4.98
N GLY A 129 -6.05 -2.08 5.81
CA GLY A 129 -6.39 -2.01 7.23
C GLY A 129 -5.32 -1.39 8.09
N CYS A 130 -5.39 -1.69 9.38
CA CYS A 130 -4.55 -1.08 10.38
C CYS A 130 -3.15 -1.73 10.48
N TRP A 131 -2.15 -0.90 10.76
CA TRP A 131 -0.74 -1.23 10.91
C TRP A 131 -0.22 -0.67 12.23
N VAL A 132 0.53 -1.49 12.96
CA VAL A 132 1.22 -1.07 14.18
C VAL A 132 2.69 -1.47 14.07
N ASN A 133 3.57 -0.46 14.03
CA ASN A 133 5.02 -0.64 13.97
C ASN A 133 5.49 -1.55 12.82
N GLY A 134 4.86 -1.40 11.65
CA GLY A 134 5.18 -2.19 10.46
C GLY A 134 4.44 -3.52 10.34
N ILE A 135 3.60 -3.88 11.32
CA ILE A 135 2.92 -5.17 11.40
C ILE A 135 1.41 -4.96 11.22
N GLN A 136 0.76 -5.79 10.40
CA GLN A 136 -0.70 -5.79 10.22
C GLN A 136 -1.38 -6.14 11.55
N ASN A 137 -2.27 -5.27 12.02
CA ASN A 137 -2.92 -5.43 13.31
C ASN A 137 -4.27 -4.72 13.32
N GLY A 138 -5.31 -5.34 13.86
CA GLY A 138 -6.65 -4.78 13.97
C GLY A 138 -7.56 -5.15 12.80
N PRO A 139 -8.71 -4.45 12.64
CA PRO A 139 -9.65 -4.70 11.55
C PRO A 139 -9.02 -4.44 10.18
N ALA A 140 -9.24 -5.34 9.23
CA ALA A 140 -8.75 -5.20 7.87
C ALA A 140 -9.58 -6.02 6.87
N GLU A 141 -9.36 -5.71 5.59
CA GLU A 141 -9.84 -6.48 4.45
C GLU A 141 -8.62 -7.02 3.67
N LEU A 142 -8.62 -8.32 3.38
CA LEU A 142 -7.66 -8.96 2.48
C LEU A 142 -8.38 -9.37 1.22
N ILE A 143 -8.04 -8.72 0.11
CA ILE A 143 -8.67 -8.90 -1.20
C ILE A 143 -7.74 -9.75 -2.05
N HIS A 144 -8.26 -10.81 -2.66
CA HIS A 144 -7.54 -11.64 -3.60
C HIS A 144 -8.49 -12.10 -4.71
N LEU A 145 -8.17 -11.73 -5.96
CA LEU A 145 -9.00 -12.06 -7.13
C LEU A 145 -10.47 -11.64 -6.91
N ASN A 146 -11.38 -12.62 -6.91
CA ASN A 146 -12.83 -12.46 -6.85
C ASN A 146 -13.44 -12.62 -5.44
N HIS A 147 -12.59 -12.56 -4.41
CA HIS A 147 -13.06 -12.64 -3.03
C HIS A 147 -12.27 -11.72 -2.11
N ARG A 148 -12.91 -11.35 -0.99
CA ARG A 148 -12.26 -10.60 0.09
C ARG A 148 -12.62 -11.19 1.45
N PHE A 149 -11.61 -11.35 2.28
CA PHE A 149 -11.78 -11.64 3.69
C PHE A 149 -11.90 -10.32 4.46
N LYS A 150 -12.93 -10.20 5.29
CA LYS A 150 -13.11 -9.09 6.25
C LYS A 150 -13.04 -9.64 7.66
N GLY A 151 -12.07 -9.19 8.44
CA GLY A 151 -11.86 -9.69 9.80
C GLY A 151 -10.83 -8.89 10.58
N ARG A 152 -10.26 -9.52 11.61
CA ARG A 152 -9.17 -8.92 12.42
C ARG A 152 -7.86 -9.63 12.14
N PHE A 153 -6.77 -8.88 12.25
CA PHE A 153 -5.41 -9.37 12.14
C PHE A 153 -4.68 -9.13 13.46
N LEU A 154 -3.83 -10.08 13.84
CA LEU A 154 -2.90 -9.95 14.94
C LEU A 154 -1.56 -10.49 14.48
N ASN A 155 -0.51 -9.68 14.60
CA ASN A 155 0.85 -10.04 14.21
C ASN A 155 0.98 -10.55 12.76
N GLY A 156 0.31 -9.91 11.81
CA GLY A 156 0.36 -10.34 10.39
C GLY A 156 -0.56 -11.51 10.03
N LYS A 157 -1.27 -12.08 11.01
CA LYS A 157 -2.11 -13.28 10.81
C LYS A 157 -3.59 -12.96 11.06
N PRO A 158 -4.52 -13.48 10.24
CA PRO A 158 -5.94 -13.32 10.50
C PRO A 158 -6.33 -14.07 11.79
N LEU A 159 -7.25 -13.50 12.56
CA LEU A 159 -7.65 -14.00 13.87
C LEU A 159 -9.12 -13.74 14.17
N GLY A 160 -9.76 -14.73 14.78
CA GLY A 160 -11.12 -14.63 15.30
C GLY A 160 -12.15 -14.54 14.19
N ARG A 161 -13.32 -14.01 14.54
CA ARG A 161 -14.47 -13.93 13.62
C ARG A 161 -14.16 -13.07 12.40
N GLY A 162 -14.64 -13.53 11.26
CA GLY A 162 -14.61 -12.78 10.01
C GLY A 162 -15.60 -13.36 9.01
N LYS A 163 -15.52 -12.85 7.78
CA LYS A 163 -16.27 -13.40 6.65
C LYS A 163 -15.51 -13.28 5.36
N PHE A 164 -15.63 -14.29 4.50
CA PHE A 164 -15.31 -14.19 3.09
C PHE A 164 -16.53 -13.66 2.33
N ILE A 165 -16.31 -12.69 1.47
CA ILE A 165 -17.30 -12.12 0.57
C ILE A 165 -16.85 -12.44 -0.84
N PHE A 166 -17.67 -13.16 -1.58
CA PHE A 166 -17.42 -13.53 -2.97
C PHE A 166 -18.22 -12.64 -3.90
N ASP A 167 -17.69 -12.35 -5.09
CA ASP A 167 -18.35 -11.44 -6.04
C ASP A 167 -19.72 -11.96 -6.53
N ILE A 168 -19.98 -13.26 -6.41
CA ILE A 168 -21.28 -13.89 -6.67
C ILE A 168 -22.36 -13.60 -5.60
N GLY A 169 -22.06 -12.73 -4.64
CA GLY A 169 -22.99 -12.30 -3.58
C GLY A 169 -23.06 -13.25 -2.37
N CYS A 170 -22.34 -14.37 -2.39
CA CYS A 170 -22.25 -15.27 -1.24
C CYS A 170 -21.30 -14.71 -0.17
N GLU A 171 -21.70 -14.87 1.10
CA GLU A 171 -20.82 -14.69 2.25
C GLU A 171 -20.59 -16.02 2.97
N GLN A 172 -19.34 -16.30 3.32
CA GLN A 172 -19.00 -17.40 4.23
C GLN A 172 -18.52 -16.80 5.54
N HIS A 173 -19.28 -17.04 6.60
CA HIS A 173 -18.97 -16.61 7.95
C HIS A 173 -18.19 -17.71 8.67
N GLY A 174 -17.30 -17.30 9.55
CA GLY A 174 -16.47 -18.24 10.30
C GLY A 174 -15.49 -17.53 11.23
N GLU A 175 -14.52 -18.28 11.72
CA GLU A 175 -13.46 -17.76 12.57
C GLU A 175 -12.10 -18.38 12.26
N TYR A 176 -11.05 -17.56 12.31
CA TYR A 176 -9.67 -18.03 12.32
C TYR A 176 -9.24 -18.40 13.74
N ILE A 177 -8.80 -19.63 13.92
CA ILE A 177 -8.31 -20.17 15.19
C ILE A 177 -6.81 -20.41 15.08
N GLN A 178 -6.04 -19.89 16.03
CA GLN A 178 -4.62 -20.25 16.14
C GLN A 178 -4.51 -21.67 16.70
N PRO A 179 -3.78 -22.58 16.03
CA PRO A 179 -3.57 -23.91 16.57
C PRO A 179 -2.76 -23.79 17.87
N VAL A 180 -3.19 -24.50 18.91
CA VAL A 180 -2.43 -24.60 20.16
C VAL A 180 -1.33 -25.62 19.91
N GLN A 181 -0.09 -25.24 20.14
CA GLN A 181 1.02 -26.18 20.13
C GLN A 181 0.93 -26.96 21.45
N GLU A 182 0.44 -28.19 21.40
CA GLU A 182 0.57 -29.09 22.54
C GLU A 182 2.08 -29.33 22.73
N LYS A 183 2.60 -29.02 23.92
CA LYS A 183 3.98 -29.34 24.28
C LYS A 183 4.08 -30.85 24.42
N GLU A 184 4.25 -31.55 23.31
CA GLU A 184 4.87 -32.87 23.36
C GLU A 184 6.35 -32.66 23.72
N GLU A 185 6.89 -33.53 24.58
CA GLU A 185 8.29 -33.51 24.99
C GLU A 185 9.16 -33.86 23.76
N GLU A 186 9.38 -32.89 22.87
CA GLU A 186 10.21 -33.09 21.66
C GLU A 186 11.62 -32.53 21.85
N ASP A 187 12.58 -33.25 21.27
CA ASP A 187 14.02 -33.10 21.34
C ASP A 187 14.49 -31.63 21.26
N GLU A 188 15.38 -31.23 22.18
CA GLU A 188 15.85 -29.84 22.39
C GLU A 188 16.59 -29.22 21.19
N ASP A 189 16.81 -29.97 20.09
CA ASP A 189 17.66 -29.60 18.97
C ASP A 189 16.92 -29.04 17.74
N GLU A 190 15.57 -29.10 17.66
CA GLU A 190 14.81 -28.57 16.52
C GLU A 190 13.80 -27.47 16.92
N PRO A 191 13.86 -26.26 16.33
CA PRO A 191 12.90 -25.21 16.64
C PRO A 191 11.50 -25.55 16.09
N PRO A 192 10.43 -25.36 16.87
CA PRO A 192 9.08 -25.72 16.45
C PRO A 192 8.64 -24.93 15.20
N LEU A 193 8.02 -25.62 14.24
CA LEU A 193 7.47 -24.99 13.04
C LEU A 193 6.34 -23.99 13.40
N PRO A 194 6.27 -22.82 12.73
CA PRO A 194 5.25 -21.83 12.99
C PRO A 194 3.87 -22.32 12.53
N LEU A 195 2.92 -22.46 13.47
CA LEU A 195 1.55 -22.88 13.19
C LEU A 195 0.77 -21.79 12.43
N GLU A 196 0.12 -22.16 11.32
CA GLU A 196 -0.73 -21.26 10.53
C GLU A 196 -2.18 -21.24 11.04
N PRO A 197 -2.87 -20.08 11.02
CA PRO A 197 -4.27 -19.99 11.46
C PRO A 197 -5.21 -20.86 10.62
N ILE A 198 -6.12 -21.57 11.27
CA ILE A 198 -7.10 -22.44 10.61
C ILE A 198 -8.45 -21.71 10.53
N TRP A 199 -9.02 -21.65 9.33
CA TRP A 199 -10.38 -21.13 9.14
C TRP A 199 -11.43 -22.20 9.49
N LYS A 200 -12.34 -21.88 10.42
CA LYS A 200 -13.51 -22.70 10.75
C LYS A 200 -14.78 -22.02 10.28
N VAL A 201 -15.46 -22.63 9.32
CA VAL A 201 -16.74 -22.16 8.77
C VAL A 201 -17.84 -22.31 9.81
N SER A 202 -18.66 -21.27 9.98
CA SER A 202 -19.85 -21.29 10.84
C SER A 202 -21.15 -21.28 10.04
N GLU A 203 -21.23 -20.46 8.99
CA GLU A 203 -22.44 -20.28 8.19
C GLU A 203 -22.06 -19.87 6.76
N ILE A 204 -22.87 -20.27 5.78
CA ILE A 204 -22.78 -19.78 4.40
C ILE A 204 -24.13 -19.15 4.04
N THR A 205 -24.11 -17.86 3.70
CA THR A 205 -25.30 -17.16 3.20
C THR A 205 -25.70 -17.73 1.85
N LYS A 206 -27.01 -17.92 1.61
CA LYS A 206 -27.52 -18.39 0.32
C LYS A 206 -27.20 -17.36 -0.77
N LEU A 207 -26.93 -17.84 -1.98
CA LEU A 207 -26.84 -16.99 -3.18
C LEU A 207 -28.06 -16.07 -3.21
N THR A 208 -27.86 -14.77 -3.15
CA THR A 208 -28.87 -13.81 -3.60
C THR A 208 -28.82 -13.86 -5.12
N PRO A 209 -29.84 -14.39 -5.82
CA PRO A 209 -29.87 -14.33 -7.27
C PRO A 209 -29.84 -12.86 -7.65
N TRP A 210 -28.85 -12.46 -8.43
CA TRP A 210 -28.84 -11.14 -9.03
C TRP A 210 -30.11 -11.02 -9.89
N SER A 211 -31.03 -10.14 -9.48
CA SER A 211 -32.23 -9.83 -10.25
C SER A 211 -31.97 -8.55 -11.03
N PRO A 212 -32.17 -8.53 -12.37
CA PRO A 212 -32.05 -7.31 -13.17
C PRO A 212 -32.97 -6.16 -12.70
N HIS A 213 -33.94 -6.41 -11.82
CA HIS A 213 -34.88 -5.41 -11.31
C HIS A 213 -34.32 -4.53 -10.18
N ASP A 214 -33.14 -4.85 -9.61
CA ASP A 214 -32.55 -4.03 -8.55
C ASP A 214 -31.94 -2.72 -9.09
N GLU A 215 -31.64 -2.63 -10.40
CA GLU A 215 -31.27 -1.37 -11.05
C GLU A 215 -32.48 -0.43 -11.24
N GLU A 216 -33.68 -0.98 -11.47
CA GLU A 216 -34.91 -0.18 -11.65
C GLU A 216 -35.38 0.48 -10.34
N LEU A 217 -35.07 -0.12 -9.19
CA LEU A 217 -35.35 0.45 -7.85
C LEU A 217 -34.37 1.53 -7.42
N LEU A 218 -33.16 1.57 -8.00
CA LEU A 218 -32.19 2.66 -7.76
C LEU A 218 -32.46 3.85 -8.68
N VAL A 219 -32.79 3.59 -9.96
CA VAL A 219 -33.18 4.64 -10.93
C VAL A 219 -34.49 5.33 -10.54
N SER A 220 -35.47 4.60 -10.00
CA SER A 220 -36.74 5.19 -9.55
C SER A 220 -36.62 6.01 -8.26
N ARG A 221 -35.63 5.72 -7.40
CA ARG A 221 -35.32 6.54 -6.21
C ARG A 221 -34.61 7.84 -6.57
N GLU A 222 -33.77 7.84 -7.61
CA GLU A 222 -33.15 9.05 -8.15
C GLU A 222 -34.16 9.91 -8.93
N ALA A 223 -35.08 9.30 -9.69
CA ALA A 223 -36.13 10.02 -10.42
C ALA A 223 -37.18 10.68 -9.51
N ALA A 224 -37.50 10.09 -8.36
CA ALA A 224 -38.42 10.69 -7.38
C ALA A 224 -37.81 11.84 -6.57
N GLY A 225 -36.48 12.00 -6.58
CA GLY A 225 -35.76 13.08 -5.90
C GLY A 225 -35.45 14.31 -6.76
N ALA A 226 -35.74 14.27 -8.07
CA ALA A 226 -35.28 15.27 -9.04
C ALA A 226 -36.39 16.17 -9.61
N VAL A 227 -37.49 16.39 -8.85
CA VAL A 227 -38.48 17.42 -9.20
C VAL A 227 -38.39 18.57 -8.20
N ALA A 228 -37.42 19.46 -8.40
CA ALA A 228 -37.54 20.90 -8.21
C ALA A 228 -36.25 21.62 -8.64
N GLU A 229 -36.45 22.74 -9.33
CA GLU A 229 -35.48 23.77 -9.75
C GLU A 229 -34.88 23.62 -11.16
N GLU A 230 -35.66 24.11 -12.12
CA GLU A 230 -35.17 24.72 -13.36
C GLU A 230 -34.46 26.05 -13.06
N GLU A 231 -33.27 26.30 -13.63
CA GLU A 231 -32.93 27.58 -14.24
C GLU A 231 -31.87 27.39 -15.36
N GLU A 232 -31.89 28.32 -16.31
CA GLU A 232 -31.55 28.19 -17.72
C GLU A 232 -30.05 28.11 -18.11
N VAL A 233 -29.82 27.47 -19.27
CA VAL A 233 -28.61 27.41 -20.14
C VAL A 233 -28.33 28.79 -20.82
N PRO A 234 -27.17 29.12 -21.45
CA PRO A 234 -26.59 28.33 -22.56
C PRO A 234 -25.06 28.42 -22.87
N SER A 235 -24.59 27.45 -23.68
CA SER A 235 -23.92 27.68 -24.98
C SER A 235 -22.57 26.95 -25.24
N ALA A 236 -22.71 25.78 -25.89
CA ALA A 236 -22.11 25.40 -27.18
C ALA A 236 -20.69 24.78 -27.32
N ILE A 237 -20.67 23.82 -28.27
CA ILE A 237 -19.57 23.15 -29.00
C ILE A 237 -18.98 21.94 -28.26
N GLY A 238 -18.95 20.70 -28.75
CA GLY A 238 -19.29 20.11 -30.06
C GLY A 238 -18.45 18.83 -30.27
N LEU A 239 -19.12 17.68 -30.34
CA LEU A 239 -18.81 16.44 -31.10
C LEU A 239 -17.43 15.75 -30.94
N PHE A 240 -17.41 14.48 -30.47
CA PHE A 240 -17.28 13.28 -31.33
C PHE A 240 -17.22 11.98 -30.50
N TRP A 241 -18.06 10.99 -30.84
CA TRP A 241 -17.98 9.58 -30.45
C TRP A 241 -17.78 8.73 -31.72
N LYS A 242 -17.01 7.64 -31.60
CA LYS A 242 -16.99 6.43 -32.45
C LYS A 242 -15.91 5.50 -31.85
N HIS A 243 -16.01 4.18 -31.76
CA HIS A 243 -17.05 3.17 -31.93
C HIS A 243 -16.38 1.82 -31.53
N LEU A 244 -17.16 0.72 -31.56
CA LEU A 244 -16.77 -0.71 -31.46
C LEU A 244 -16.66 -1.27 -30.03
N GLU A 245 -17.05 -2.50 -29.72
CA GLU A 245 -18.02 -3.50 -30.21
C GLU A 245 -17.87 -4.67 -29.20
N THR A 246 -18.96 -5.37 -28.89
CA THR A 246 -18.98 -6.59 -28.05
C THR A 246 -18.23 -7.77 -28.69
N PRO A 247 -17.91 -8.84 -27.94
CA PRO A 247 -18.82 -10.00 -28.02
C PRO A 247 -19.07 -10.75 -26.70
N CYS A 248 -20.26 -11.34 -26.63
CA CYS A 248 -20.67 -12.39 -25.70
C CYS A 248 -19.79 -13.64 -25.80
N PHE A 249 -19.63 -14.36 -24.68
CA PHE A 249 -19.37 -15.79 -24.70
C PHE A 249 -20.28 -16.50 -23.68
N ASP A 250 -20.98 -17.49 -24.20
CA ASP A 250 -21.87 -18.43 -23.54
C ASP A 250 -21.07 -19.71 -23.23
N TYR A 251 -21.16 -20.24 -22.00
CA TYR A 251 -20.86 -21.65 -21.70
C TYR A 251 -21.43 -22.05 -20.32
N GLY A 252 -22.50 -22.86 -20.37
CA GLY A 252 -22.52 -24.18 -19.73
C GLY A 252 -22.89 -24.28 -18.24
N ASP A 253 -24.10 -24.79 -17.99
CA ASP A 253 -24.62 -25.27 -16.71
C ASP A 253 -23.78 -26.42 -16.11
N HIS A 254 -22.91 -26.15 -15.13
CA HIS A 254 -22.46 -27.16 -14.15
C HIS A 254 -22.14 -26.53 -12.79
N CYS A 255 -22.94 -26.88 -11.78
CA CYS A 255 -22.69 -26.55 -10.37
C CYS A 255 -21.48 -27.32 -9.83
N PHE A 256 -20.41 -26.61 -9.46
CA PHE A 256 -19.30 -27.16 -8.68
C PHE A 256 -19.58 -27.00 -7.18
N ARG A 257 -19.55 -28.11 -6.43
CA ARG A 257 -19.38 -28.10 -4.97
C ARG A 257 -17.91 -28.39 -4.66
N GLY A 258 -17.16 -27.37 -4.28
CA GLY A 258 -15.78 -27.51 -3.81
C GLY A 258 -15.65 -27.06 -2.36
N LEU A 259 -14.99 -27.86 -1.53
CA LEU A 259 -14.44 -27.43 -0.24
C LEU A 259 -13.10 -26.76 -0.53
N ILE A 260 -13.00 -25.45 -0.31
CA ILE A 260 -11.75 -24.71 -0.43
C ILE A 260 -11.00 -24.83 0.90
N SER A 261 -9.86 -25.51 0.90
CA SER A 261 -8.85 -25.40 1.96
C SER A 261 -7.93 -24.24 1.60
N SER A 262 -7.99 -23.14 2.36
CA SER A 262 -7.19 -21.95 2.12
C SER A 262 -5.89 -22.00 2.91
N ASP A 263 -4.82 -22.49 2.28
CA ASP A 263 -3.45 -22.28 2.76
C ASP A 263 -2.91 -20.99 2.14
N VAL A 264 -2.47 -20.04 2.97
CA VAL A 264 -2.14 -18.66 2.58
C VAL A 264 -0.68 -18.55 2.10
N ARG A 265 0.02 -19.67 1.92
CA ARG A 265 1.38 -19.70 1.39
C ARG A 265 1.52 -20.71 0.26
N GLY A 266 1.22 -20.22 -0.95
CA GLY A 266 1.67 -20.76 -2.23
C GLY A 266 1.82 -22.28 -2.31
N PHE A 267 0.73 -23.00 -2.53
CA PHE A 267 0.76 -24.30 -3.22
C PHE A 267 -0.52 -24.45 -4.05
N LEU A 268 -0.35 -24.62 -5.37
CA LEU A 268 -1.38 -25.25 -6.19
C LEU A 268 -1.58 -26.66 -5.65
N CYS A 269 -2.70 -26.91 -4.98
CA CYS A 269 -3.17 -28.26 -4.72
C CYS A 269 -4.38 -28.51 -5.63
N PHE A 270 -4.12 -29.02 -6.84
CA PHE A 270 -5.14 -29.71 -7.61
C PHE A 270 -5.41 -31.03 -6.91
N ILE A 271 -6.49 -31.12 -6.14
CA ILE A 271 -7.10 -32.41 -5.82
C ILE A 271 -8.11 -32.71 -6.93
N LEU A 272 -7.61 -33.38 -7.97
CA LEU A 272 -8.44 -34.18 -8.86
C LEU A 272 -8.97 -35.37 -8.05
N PHE A 273 -10.30 -35.48 -7.92
CA PHE A 273 -10.93 -36.78 -7.81
C PHE A 273 -11.83 -36.98 -9.01
N PHE A 274 -11.47 -38.01 -9.78
CA PHE A 274 -12.22 -38.57 -10.90
C PHE A 274 -13.61 -39.04 -10.45
N LEU A 275 -14.58 -38.85 -11.34
CA LEU A 275 -15.18 -40.01 -11.99
C LEU A 275 -14.67 -40.06 -13.42
#